data_AF-A0A964N2C3-F1
#
_entry.id   AF-A0A964N2C3-F1
#
_cell.length_a   1.000
_cell.length_b   1.000
_cell.length_c   1.000
_cell.angle_alpha   90.00
_cell.angle_beta   90.00
_cell.angle_gamma   90.00
#
_symmetry.space_group_name_H-M   'P 1'
#
loop_
_entity.id
_entity.type
_entity.pdbx_description
1 polymer ?
#
loop_
_entity_poly.entity_id
_entity_poly.type
_entity_poly.pdbx_seq_one_letter_code
_entity_poly.pdbx_strand_id
1 'polypeptide(L)'
;MFHSGRPGTARIVLAALLALGLAACNDGGGEQPVTVASTPGGVAGNFEVVYRGASTRFQADHRACPSPGLVVLRPENDSFTYRLGGRILIETTIIGNGSLAGQGQDYTLTGTATAEKIEGDVTNGQCSFHFRAFRKQDS
;
A
#
# COMPACT_ATOMS: atom_id res chain seq x y z
N MET A 1 -4.53 -56.62 -29.95
CA MET A 1 -3.13 -56.34 -30.32
C MET A 1 -2.38 -56.01 -29.05
N PHE A 2 -1.40 -56.85 -28.70
CA PHE A 2 -0.47 -56.66 -27.59
C PHE A 2 0.52 -55.53 -27.89
N HIS A 3 0.97 -54.80 -26.86
CA HIS A 3 2.34 -54.30 -26.59
C HIS A 3 2.34 -53.87 -25.10
N SER A 4 2.90 -54.64 -24.16
CA SER A 4 4.32 -54.63 -23.75
C SER A 4 4.76 -53.21 -23.36
N GLY A 5 4.94 -52.80 -22.10
CA GLY A 5 5.66 -53.46 -21.01
C GLY A 5 7.16 -53.16 -21.12
N ARG A 6 7.72 -52.28 -20.28
CA ARG A 6 8.99 -52.52 -19.55
C ARG A 6 9.39 -51.42 -18.53
N PRO A 7 10.20 -51.80 -17.52
CA PRO A 7 10.51 -51.05 -16.30
C PRO A 7 11.95 -50.50 -16.29
N GLY A 8 12.35 -49.86 -15.18
CA GLY A 8 13.74 -49.80 -14.69
C GLY A 8 14.12 -48.44 -14.09
N THR A 9 14.38 -48.34 -12.78
CA THR A 9 15.72 -48.47 -12.13
C THR A 9 16.77 -47.55 -12.77
N ALA A 10 17.55 -46.71 -12.09
CA ALA A 10 17.95 -46.64 -10.70
C ALA A 10 18.92 -45.45 -10.50
N ARG A 11 19.13 -45.06 -9.23
CA ARG A 11 20.38 -44.57 -8.60
C ARG A 11 20.99 -43.24 -9.12
N ILE A 12 20.90 -42.18 -8.31
CA ILE A 12 21.94 -41.66 -7.40
C ILE A 12 23.26 -41.32 -8.12
N VAL A 13 23.58 -40.03 -8.26
CA VAL A 13 24.94 -39.50 -8.02
C VAL A 13 24.83 -38.08 -7.43
N LEU A 14 25.48 -37.93 -6.29
CA LEU A 14 25.73 -36.75 -5.48
C LEU A 14 26.98 -36.02 -6.02
N ALA A 15 26.97 -34.71 -6.24
CA ALA A 15 28.16 -33.83 -6.28
C ALA A 15 27.68 -32.36 -6.37
N ALA A 16 27.64 -31.57 -5.29
CA ALA A 16 28.79 -30.91 -4.66
C ALA A 16 29.66 -30.16 -5.66
N LEU A 17 29.40 -28.87 -5.87
CA LEU A 17 30.39 -27.91 -6.33
C LEU A 17 30.16 -26.56 -5.64
N LEU A 18 31.10 -26.28 -4.75
CA LEU A 18 31.31 -25.04 -4.03
C LEU A 18 31.56 -23.90 -5.03
N ALA A 19 30.85 -22.79 -4.88
CA ALA A 19 31.26 -21.50 -5.42
C ALA A 19 31.72 -20.64 -4.24
N LEU A 20 33.03 -20.67 -3.95
CA LEU A 20 33.70 -19.64 -3.17
C LEU A 20 34.08 -18.48 -4.09
N GLY A 21 33.80 -17.25 -3.64
CA GLY A 21 34.27 -15.99 -4.23
C GLY A 21 33.14 -14.97 -4.23
N LEU A 22 33.26 -13.75 -3.74
CA LEU A 22 34.42 -12.95 -3.38
C LEU A 22 34.04 -11.92 -2.30
N ALA A 23 35.07 -11.44 -1.58
CA ALA A 23 35.15 -10.12 -0.95
C ALA A 23 34.22 -9.83 0.24
N ALA A 24 34.66 -10.20 1.44
CA ALA A 24 34.23 -9.57 2.68
C ALA A 24 35.45 -9.07 3.45
N CYS A 25 35.97 -7.91 3.03
CA CYS A 25 36.76 -7.00 3.85
C CYS A 25 36.53 -5.60 3.29
N ASN A 26 35.57 -4.88 3.88
CA ASN A 26 35.76 -3.45 4.04
C ASN A 26 35.23 -3.02 5.40
N ASP A 27 36.20 -2.60 6.20
CA ASP A 27 36.18 -1.74 7.35
C ASP A 27 35.09 -0.65 7.29
N GLY A 28 34.44 -0.39 8.41
CA GLY A 28 33.47 0.68 8.52
C GLY A 28 32.44 0.43 9.62
N GLY A 29 32.88 0.41 10.88
CA GLY A 29 32.01 0.67 12.02
C GLY A 29 31.47 2.10 11.92
N GLY A 30 30.44 2.28 11.11
CA GLY A 30 29.58 3.44 11.16
C GLY A 30 28.44 3.12 12.09
N GLU A 31 28.48 3.66 13.31
CA GLU A 31 27.27 3.91 14.08
C GLU A 31 26.34 4.74 13.20
N GLN A 32 25.43 4.04 12.52
CA GLN A 32 24.34 4.65 11.80
C GLN A 32 23.55 5.42 12.87
N PRO A 33 23.35 6.74 12.72
CA PRO A 33 22.49 7.48 13.64
C PRO A 33 21.18 6.72 13.67
N VAL A 34 20.80 6.21 14.85
CA VAL A 34 19.45 5.72 15.09
C VAL A 34 18.55 6.90 14.79
N THR A 35 18.07 6.95 13.55
CA THR A 35 17.01 7.85 13.13
C THR A 35 15.84 7.33 13.93
N VAL A 36 15.56 8.00 15.04
CA VAL A 36 14.35 7.79 15.83
C VAL A 36 13.23 7.91 14.80
N ALA A 37 12.66 6.77 14.41
CA ALA A 37 11.53 6.75 13.52
C ALA A 37 10.49 7.63 14.22
N SER A 38 10.22 8.80 13.63
CA SER A 38 9.18 9.69 14.10
C SER A 38 7.93 8.84 14.17
N THR A 39 7.49 8.47 15.38
CA THR A 39 6.25 7.74 15.59
C THR A 39 5.20 8.48 14.78
N PRO A 40 4.58 7.86 13.76
CA PRO A 40 3.56 8.54 12.97
C PRO A 40 2.55 9.08 13.97
N GLY A 41 2.49 10.41 14.08
CA GLY A 41 1.55 11.07 14.97
C GLY A 41 0.18 10.59 14.53
N GLY A 42 -0.39 9.68 15.34
CA GLY A 42 -1.67 9.07 15.04
C GLY A 42 -2.68 10.17 14.75
N VAL A 43 -3.67 9.85 13.94
CA VAL A 43 -4.87 10.70 13.76
C VAL A 43 -5.73 10.59 15.04
N ALA A 44 -5.09 10.69 16.21
CA ALA A 44 -5.72 10.54 17.51
C ALA A 44 -6.06 11.94 18.02
N GLY A 45 -7.32 12.32 17.84
CA GLY A 45 -7.88 13.52 18.42
C GLY A 45 -9.40 13.49 18.34
N ASN A 46 -10.07 13.71 19.48
CA ASN A 46 -11.52 13.85 19.61
C ASN A 46 -12.07 15.16 19.00
N PHE A 47 -11.45 15.66 17.94
CA PHE A 47 -11.87 16.83 17.20
C PHE A 47 -12.15 16.37 15.76
N GLU A 48 -13.26 16.82 15.18
CA GLU A 48 -13.62 16.52 13.80
C GLU A 48 -12.59 17.18 12.84
N VAL A 49 -11.46 16.52 12.61
CA VAL A 49 -10.41 17.03 11.72
C VAL A 49 -10.82 16.78 10.28
N VAL A 50 -10.92 17.86 9.49
CA VAL A 50 -11.22 17.76 8.06
C VAL A 50 -9.94 17.83 7.25
N TYR A 51 -9.70 16.81 6.42
CA TYR A 51 -8.63 16.80 5.43
C TYR A 51 -9.20 17.10 4.04
N ARG A 52 -8.49 17.92 3.26
CA ARG A 52 -8.89 18.29 1.90
C ARG A 52 -7.76 18.16 0.92
N GLY A 53 -8.07 17.74 -0.30
CA GLY A 53 -7.11 17.71 -1.38
C GLY A 53 -7.72 17.18 -2.66
N ALA A 54 -6.94 16.44 -3.45
CA ALA A 54 -7.36 15.97 -4.75
C ALA A 54 -6.85 14.55 -5.03
N SER A 55 -7.55 13.87 -5.94
CA SER A 55 -7.07 12.65 -6.57
C SER A 55 -6.63 12.91 -8.00
N THR A 56 -5.69 12.10 -8.47
CA THR A 56 -5.24 12.01 -9.85
C THR A 56 -5.37 10.57 -10.32
N ARG A 57 -5.61 10.38 -11.61
CA ARG A 57 -5.64 9.05 -12.22
C ARG A 57 -4.30 8.77 -12.87
N PHE A 58 -3.70 7.59 -12.65
CA PHE A 58 -2.38 7.26 -13.20
C PHE A 58 -2.31 5.92 -13.95
N GLN A 59 -3.33 5.06 -13.83
CA GLN A 59 -3.56 3.95 -14.76
C GLN A 59 -5.03 3.96 -15.18
N ALA A 60 -5.27 3.90 -16.49
CA ALA A 60 -6.58 4.05 -17.08
C ALA A 60 -6.64 3.31 -18.41
N ASP A 61 -6.83 2.00 -18.36
CA ASP A 61 -7.01 1.23 -19.59
C ASP A 61 -8.43 1.36 -20.16
N HIS A 62 -9.34 2.06 -19.45
CA HIS A 62 -10.76 2.07 -19.80
C HIS A 62 -11.48 3.41 -19.60
N ARG A 63 -12.39 3.75 -20.53
CA ARG A 63 -13.28 4.94 -20.44
C ARG A 63 -14.27 4.88 -19.28
N ALA A 64 -14.51 3.70 -18.70
CA ALA A 64 -15.42 3.54 -17.56
C ALA A 64 -14.81 3.92 -16.20
N CYS A 65 -13.53 4.30 -16.14
CA CYS A 65 -12.93 4.71 -14.88
C CYS A 65 -13.62 5.98 -14.31
N PRO A 66 -14.00 5.99 -13.02
CA PRO A 66 -14.58 7.16 -12.36
C PRO A 66 -13.66 8.38 -12.48
N SER A 67 -14.21 9.58 -12.64
CA SER A 67 -13.39 10.79 -12.71
C SER A 67 -12.60 11.03 -11.41
N PRO A 68 -11.30 11.38 -11.48
CA PRO A 68 -10.60 11.93 -10.32
C PRO A 68 -11.21 13.27 -9.90
N GLY A 69 -10.94 13.74 -8.69
CA GLY A 69 -11.52 15.00 -8.22
C GLY A 69 -11.18 15.37 -6.79
N LEU A 70 -12.01 16.24 -6.22
CA LEU A 70 -11.87 16.72 -4.85
C LEU A 70 -11.97 15.57 -3.85
N VAL A 71 -11.06 15.56 -2.89
CA VAL A 71 -11.05 14.63 -1.76
C VAL A 71 -11.33 15.41 -0.48
N VAL A 72 -12.31 14.93 0.30
CA VAL A 72 -12.64 15.45 1.62
C VAL A 72 -12.76 14.27 2.55
N LEU A 73 -11.91 14.19 3.57
CA LEU A 73 -11.87 13.10 4.53
C LEU A 73 -12.16 13.65 5.93
N ARG A 74 -12.93 12.89 6.69
CA ARG A 74 -13.24 13.16 8.10
C ARG A 74 -12.99 11.87 8.89
N PRO A 75 -11.76 11.68 9.39
CA PRO A 75 -11.46 10.56 10.26
C PRO A 75 -12.27 10.63 11.56
N GLU A 76 -12.91 9.53 11.92
CA GLU A 76 -13.65 9.32 13.15
C GLU A 76 -13.43 7.88 13.63
N ASN A 77 -13.09 7.70 14.91
CA ASN A 77 -12.81 6.38 15.50
C ASN A 77 -11.87 5.52 14.64
N ASP A 78 -10.73 6.10 14.24
CA ASP A 78 -9.73 5.44 13.38
C ASP A 78 -10.26 4.95 12.03
N SER A 79 -11.31 5.59 11.51
CA SER A 79 -11.92 5.24 10.23
C SER A 79 -12.37 6.46 9.43
N PHE A 80 -12.49 6.33 8.12
CA PHE A 80 -13.17 7.31 7.28
C PHE A 80 -13.75 6.64 6.03
N THR A 81 -14.65 7.34 5.35
CA THR A 81 -15.15 6.93 4.02
C THR A 81 -14.50 7.77 2.93
N TYR A 82 -13.76 7.13 2.03
CA TYR A 82 -13.31 7.74 0.78
C TYR A 82 -14.41 7.66 -0.27
N ARG A 83 -14.65 8.75 -1.02
CA ARG A 83 -15.69 8.81 -2.05
C ARG A 83 -15.07 9.00 -3.44
N LEU A 84 -14.87 7.91 -4.17
CA LEU A 84 -14.33 7.94 -5.53
C LEU A 84 -15.41 8.39 -6.54
N GLY A 85 -15.06 9.37 -7.38
CA GLY A 85 -15.96 9.90 -8.41
C GLY A 85 -17.30 10.43 -7.87
N GLY A 86 -17.36 10.79 -6.58
CA GLY A 86 -18.57 11.27 -5.92
C GLY A 86 -19.63 10.20 -5.64
N ARG A 87 -19.38 8.91 -5.94
CA ARG A 87 -20.41 7.86 -5.86
C ARG A 87 -19.96 6.58 -5.16
N ILE A 88 -18.76 6.10 -5.47
CA ILE A 88 -18.25 4.83 -4.94
C ILE A 88 -17.69 5.11 -3.56
N LEU A 89 -18.20 4.40 -2.55
CA LEU A 89 -17.76 4.52 -1.17
C LEU A 89 -16.73 3.43 -0.87
N ILE A 90 -15.63 3.83 -0.24
CA ILE A 90 -14.59 2.92 0.24
C ILE A 90 -14.42 3.20 1.73
N GLU A 91 -14.88 2.27 2.55
CA GLU A 91 -14.70 2.32 3.99
C GLU A 91 -13.24 1.99 4.29
N THR A 92 -12.57 2.86 5.04
CA THR A 92 -11.13 2.79 5.29
C THR A 92 -10.85 2.87 6.78
N THR A 93 -10.04 1.93 7.25
CA THR A 93 -9.51 1.92 8.62
C THR A 93 -8.09 2.49 8.62
N ILE A 94 -7.80 3.29 9.63
CA ILE A 94 -6.46 3.76 9.98
C ILE A 94 -5.91 2.80 11.03
N ILE A 95 -4.92 2.01 10.64
CA ILE A 95 -4.24 1.08 11.52
C ILE A 95 -3.33 1.89 12.45
N GLY A 96 -3.09 1.45 13.68
CA GLY A 96 -2.38 2.21 14.72
C GLY A 96 -0.97 2.71 14.36
N ASN A 97 -0.36 2.21 13.29
CA ASN A 97 0.91 2.71 12.72
C ASN A 97 0.72 3.79 11.64
N GLY A 98 -0.51 4.27 11.43
CA GLY A 98 -0.87 5.21 10.37
C GLY A 98 -1.10 4.56 9.00
N SER A 99 -0.97 3.24 8.84
CA SER A 99 -1.30 2.58 7.57
C SER A 99 -2.81 2.60 7.31
N LEU A 100 -3.20 2.74 6.03
CA LEU A 100 -4.58 2.71 5.60
C LEU A 100 -4.90 1.37 4.95
N ALA A 101 -6.05 0.81 5.28
CA ALA A 101 -6.64 -0.33 4.59
C ALA A 101 -8.13 -0.05 4.38
N GLY A 102 -8.58 -0.07 3.13
CA GLY A 102 -9.98 0.15 2.81
C GLY A 102 -10.46 -0.77 1.69
N GLN A 103 -11.75 -1.09 1.77
CA GLN A 103 -12.44 -1.91 0.79
C GLN A 103 -13.77 -1.23 0.44
N GLY A 104 -13.99 -1.01 -0.85
CA GLY A 104 -15.29 -0.72 -1.42
C GLY A 104 -15.68 -1.86 -2.37
N GLN A 105 -16.80 -1.68 -3.06
CA GLN A 105 -17.38 -2.67 -3.99
C GLN A 105 -16.33 -3.49 -4.75
N ASP A 106 -15.59 -2.87 -5.67
CA ASP A 106 -14.52 -3.52 -6.45
C ASP A 106 -13.16 -2.83 -6.25
N TYR A 107 -13.09 -1.82 -5.36
CA TYR A 107 -11.92 -1.00 -5.17
C TYR A 107 -11.27 -1.28 -3.82
N THR A 108 -9.95 -1.41 -3.83
CA THR A 108 -9.12 -1.41 -2.63
C THR A 108 -8.49 -0.04 -2.45
N LEU A 109 -8.26 0.34 -1.19
CA LEU A 109 -7.52 1.54 -0.80
C LEU A 109 -6.40 1.14 0.14
N THR A 110 -5.19 1.59 -0.18
CA THR A 110 -4.00 1.48 0.68
C THR A 110 -3.30 2.81 0.78
N GLY A 111 -2.60 3.07 1.87
CA GLY A 111 -1.89 4.34 2.01
C GLY A 111 -1.39 4.60 3.43
N THR A 112 -1.19 5.88 3.73
CA THR A 112 -0.72 6.34 5.03
C THR A 112 -1.47 7.58 5.50
N ALA A 113 -1.58 7.71 6.81
CA ALA A 113 -2.12 8.86 7.50
C ALA A 113 -1.15 9.34 8.58
N THR A 114 -1.03 10.66 8.67
CA THR A 114 -0.37 11.39 9.73
C THR A 114 -1.31 12.48 10.25
N ALA A 115 -0.91 13.15 11.33
CA ALA A 115 -1.62 14.31 11.85
C ALA A 115 -1.83 15.46 10.84
N GLU A 116 -1.04 15.52 9.76
CA GLU A 116 -1.07 16.62 8.77
C GLU A 116 -1.57 16.20 7.39
N LYS A 117 -1.42 14.93 7.03
CA LYS A 117 -1.65 14.44 5.67
C LYS A 117 -2.22 13.04 5.67
N ILE A 118 -3.15 12.80 4.76
CA ILE A 118 -3.61 11.46 4.38
C ILE A 118 -3.36 11.29 2.89
N GLU A 119 -2.64 10.24 2.52
CA GLU A 119 -2.39 9.92 1.12
C GLU A 119 -2.58 8.43 0.88
N GLY A 120 -2.98 8.08 -0.33
CA GLY A 120 -3.22 6.68 -0.66
C GLY A 120 -3.52 6.46 -2.12
N ASP A 121 -3.52 5.19 -2.45
CA ASP A 121 -3.81 4.66 -3.76
C ASP A 121 -5.12 3.87 -3.71
N VAL A 122 -5.94 4.08 -4.73
CA VAL A 122 -7.23 3.41 -4.91
C VAL A 122 -7.20 2.67 -6.23
N THR A 123 -7.44 1.36 -6.21
CA THR A 123 -7.40 0.55 -7.43
C THR A 123 -8.40 -0.60 -7.43
N ASN A 124 -8.84 -0.99 -8.62
CA ASN A 124 -9.55 -2.25 -8.87
C ASN A 124 -8.82 -3.13 -9.90
N GLY A 125 -7.54 -2.85 -10.14
CA GLY A 125 -6.74 -3.50 -11.19
C GLY A 125 -6.98 -2.99 -12.62
N GLN A 126 -8.04 -2.20 -12.87
CA GLN A 126 -8.34 -1.60 -14.19
C GLN A 126 -8.24 -0.06 -14.17
N CYS A 127 -8.50 0.54 -13.02
CA CYS A 127 -8.42 1.97 -12.77
C CYS A 127 -7.60 2.19 -11.51
N SER A 128 -6.58 3.03 -11.57
CA SER A 128 -5.76 3.37 -10.41
C SER A 128 -5.69 4.89 -10.21
N PHE A 129 -5.90 5.30 -8.97
CA PHE A 129 -5.92 6.70 -8.54
C PHE A 129 -4.99 6.89 -7.37
N HIS A 130 -4.29 8.03 -7.35
CA HIS A 130 -3.54 8.48 -6.20
C HIS A 130 -4.26 9.69 -5.61
N PHE A 131 -4.33 9.81 -4.29
CA PHE A 131 -4.83 11.03 -3.66
C PHE A 131 -3.91 11.52 -2.56
N ARG A 132 -3.96 12.83 -2.34
CA ARG A 132 -3.31 13.50 -1.21
C ARG A 132 -4.29 14.51 -0.64
N ALA A 133 -4.51 14.44 0.67
CA ALA A 133 -5.37 15.34 1.42
C ALA A 133 -4.61 15.87 2.64
N PHE A 134 -4.67 17.18 2.85
CA PHE A 134 -3.98 17.86 3.93
C PHE A 134 -4.99 18.34 4.97
N ARG A 135 -4.58 18.33 6.23
CA ARG A 135 -5.38 18.86 7.33
C ARG A 135 -5.73 20.32 7.03
N LYS A 136 -7.01 20.64 7.03
CA LYS A 136 -7.47 22.03 6.94
C LYS A 136 -7.14 22.71 8.27
N GLN A 137 -6.40 23.81 8.23
CA GLN A 137 -6.28 24.70 9.38
C GLN A 137 -7.56 25.54 9.45
N ASP A 138 -8.25 25.53 10.58
CA ASP A 138 -9.32 26.51 10.81
C ASP A 138 -8.66 27.88 10.94
N SER A 139 -8.98 28.77 10.00
CA SER A 139 -8.58 30.17 9.99
C SER A 139 -9.63 31.01 10.69
#